data_AF-A0A6J8CV12-F1
#
_entry.id   AF-A0A6J8CV12-F1
#
_cell.length_a   1.000
_cell.length_b   1.000
_cell.length_c   1.000
_cell.angle_alpha   90.00
_cell.angle_beta   90.00
_cell.angle_gamma   90.00
#
_symmetry.space_group_name_H-M   'P 1'
#
loop_
_entity.id
_entity.type
_entity.pdbx_description
1 polymer ?
#
loop_
_entity_poly.entity_id
_entity_poly.type
_entity_poly.pdbx_seq_one_letter_code
_entity_poly.pdbx_strand_id
1 'polypeptide(L)'
;MDMERSPSDIHLRRLASNLETESCRQLLVMLGLDVRVWKEVEAQFNSPAFHENDFKYTALLKWKQQSTNSSFKIIQDAFAEIELDKHLICEVFRDVDVEDILKRFSIQEDTANTIPSNDTLQKLSNHYIGNSGLQLGIELGLVSSEIQGIQYEHKGKLVQQNKDILRVWSQAKFPKPTVKNLIKALQRIGKIDCLRSISF
;
A
#
# COMPACT_ATOMS: atom_id res chain seq x y z
N MET A 1 16.66 0.95 -13.37
CA MET A 1 15.43 0.25 -12.99
C MET A 1 15.46 -1.10 -13.69
N ASP A 2 15.33 -2.21 -12.94
CA ASP A 2 15.31 -3.55 -13.53
C ASP A 2 13.88 -3.85 -14.03
N MET A 3 13.69 -3.74 -15.35
CA MET A 3 12.37 -3.86 -15.99
C MET A 3 11.90 -5.30 -16.16
N GLU A 4 12.82 -6.27 -16.11
CA GLU A 4 12.48 -7.69 -16.27
C GLU A 4 12.00 -8.31 -14.96
N ARG A 5 12.18 -7.61 -13.83
CA ARG A 5 11.72 -8.05 -12.51
C ARG A 5 10.19 -8.02 -12.38
N SER A 6 9.62 -9.01 -11.70
CA SER A 6 8.20 -9.04 -11.30
C SER A 6 7.87 -7.99 -10.23
N PRO A 7 6.74 -7.26 -10.36
CA PRO A 7 6.32 -6.27 -9.36
C PRO A 7 5.98 -6.95 -8.02
N SER A 8 6.46 -6.39 -6.90
CA SER A 8 6.07 -6.81 -5.55
C SER A 8 4.75 -6.17 -5.14
N ASP A 9 4.21 -6.59 -4.00
CA ASP A 9 2.95 -6.09 -3.46
C ASP A 9 2.96 -4.57 -3.27
N ILE A 10 4.07 -4.01 -2.77
CA ILE A 10 4.24 -2.56 -2.65
C ILE A 10 4.23 -1.87 -4.02
N HIS A 11 4.81 -2.50 -5.04
CA HIS A 11 4.81 -1.93 -6.39
C HIS A 11 3.40 -1.90 -6.98
N LEU A 12 2.67 -3.01 -6.87
CA LEU A 12 1.28 -3.10 -7.32
C LEU A 12 0.37 -2.14 -6.54
N ARG A 13 0.58 -1.97 -5.24
CA ARG A 13 -0.21 -1.05 -4.43
C ARG A 13 -0.01 0.40 -4.82
N ARG A 14 1.24 0.80 -5.07
CA ARG A 14 1.56 2.15 -5.54
C ARG A 14 1.01 2.39 -6.93
N LEU A 15 1.12 1.41 -7.83
CA LEU A 15 0.51 1.48 -9.16
C LEU A 15 -1.00 1.67 -9.07
N ALA A 16 -1.69 0.88 -8.22
CA ALA A 16 -3.12 1.01 -7.96
C ALA A 16 -3.50 2.40 -7.44
N SER A 17 -2.64 3.04 -6.64
CA SER A 17 -2.91 4.36 -6.05
C SER A 17 -2.72 5.50 -7.05
N ASN A 18 -1.90 5.29 -8.10
CA ASN A 18 -1.59 6.29 -9.12
C ASN A 18 -2.46 6.17 -10.38
N LEU A 19 -3.26 5.11 -10.50
CA LEU A 19 -4.13 4.89 -11.65
C LEU A 19 -5.57 5.25 -11.31
N GLU A 20 -6.25 5.90 -12.25
CA GLU A 20 -7.71 5.97 -12.23
C GLU A 20 -8.32 4.58 -12.40
N THR A 21 -9.54 4.40 -11.90
CA THR A 21 -10.28 3.13 -11.96
C THR A 21 -10.37 2.59 -13.39
N GLU A 22 -10.77 3.42 -14.34
CA GLU A 22 -10.95 3.00 -15.73
C GLU A 22 -9.62 2.70 -16.43
N SER A 23 -8.58 3.52 -16.20
CA SER A 23 -7.22 3.24 -16.69
C SER A 23 -6.68 1.92 -16.13
N CYS A 24 -6.90 1.63 -14.85
CA CYS A 24 -6.51 0.36 -14.24
C CYS A 24 -7.26 -0.82 -14.87
N ARG A 25 -8.55 -0.65 -15.21
CA ARG A 25 -9.33 -1.67 -15.91
C ARG A 25 -8.77 -1.97 -17.30
N GLN A 26 -8.54 -0.92 -18.09
CA GLN A 26 -7.98 -1.03 -19.44
C GLN A 26 -6.61 -1.69 -19.43
N LEU A 27 -5.75 -1.26 -18.51
CA LEU A 27 -4.44 -1.87 -18.28
C LEU A 27 -4.57 -3.38 -18.05
N LEU A 28 -5.42 -3.79 -17.11
CA LEU A 28 -5.56 -5.21 -16.76
C LEU A 28 -6.12 -6.05 -17.91
N VAL A 29 -7.05 -5.51 -18.69
CA VAL A 29 -7.56 -6.17 -19.91
C VAL A 29 -6.44 -6.35 -20.92
N MET A 30 -5.62 -5.33 -21.16
CA MET A 30 -4.44 -5.44 -22.04
C MET A 30 -3.41 -6.44 -21.54
N LEU A 31 -3.25 -6.53 -20.21
CA LEU A 31 -2.39 -7.51 -19.56
C LEU A 31 -2.98 -8.94 -19.56
N GLY A 32 -4.14 -9.14 -20.18
CA GLY A 32 -4.77 -10.46 -20.36
C GLY A 32 -5.65 -10.91 -19.19
N LEU A 33 -5.99 -10.03 -18.25
CA LEU A 33 -6.95 -10.34 -17.19
C LEU A 33 -8.36 -10.47 -17.80
N ASP A 34 -9.02 -11.60 -17.55
CA ASP A 34 -10.39 -11.81 -17.99
C ASP A 34 -11.33 -10.77 -17.35
N VAL A 35 -12.16 -10.12 -18.17
CA VAL A 35 -13.14 -9.11 -17.76
C VAL A 35 -14.08 -9.65 -16.66
N ARG A 36 -14.35 -10.96 -16.63
CA ARG A 36 -15.13 -11.60 -15.58
C ARG A 36 -14.44 -11.49 -14.22
N VAL A 37 -13.12 -11.66 -14.17
CA VAL A 37 -12.34 -11.53 -12.93
C VAL A 37 -12.41 -10.10 -12.41
N TRP A 38 -12.32 -9.09 -13.29
CA TRP A 38 -12.52 -7.70 -12.88
C TRP A 38 -13.90 -7.49 -12.24
N LYS A 39 -14.97 -7.95 -12.87
CA LYS A 39 -16.35 -7.82 -12.36
C LYS A 39 -16.55 -8.56 -11.04
N GLU A 40 -15.93 -9.74 -10.87
CA GLU A 40 -15.96 -10.49 -9.62
C GLU A 40 -15.29 -9.74 -8.48
N VAL A 41 -14.12 -9.12 -8.75
CA VAL A 41 -13.43 -8.26 -7.78
C VAL A 41 -14.29 -7.04 -7.47
N GLU A 42 -14.78 -6.32 -8.48
CA GLU A 42 -15.63 -5.15 -8.30
C GLU A 42 -16.85 -5.44 -7.42
N ALA A 43 -17.54 -6.56 -7.65
CA ALA A 43 -18.69 -6.99 -6.84
C ALA A 43 -18.34 -7.25 -5.37
N GLN A 44 -17.14 -7.77 -5.06
CA GLN A 44 -16.68 -7.99 -3.68
C GLN A 44 -16.44 -6.67 -2.93
N PHE A 45 -16.12 -5.60 -3.67
CA PHE A 45 -15.76 -4.29 -3.13
C PHE A 45 -16.90 -3.26 -3.26
N ASN A 46 -18.12 -3.69 -3.60
CA ASN A 46 -19.31 -2.84 -3.73
C ASN A 46 -19.90 -2.36 -2.37
N SER A 47 -19.04 -2.17 -1.37
CA SER A 47 -19.40 -1.68 -0.03
C SER A 47 -18.67 -0.37 0.25
N PRO A 48 -19.34 0.64 0.85
CA PRO A 48 -18.71 1.90 1.25
C PRO A 48 -17.53 1.76 2.21
N ALA A 49 -17.37 0.58 2.84
CA ALA A 49 -16.29 0.30 3.78
C ALA A 49 -14.92 0.12 3.10
N PHE A 50 -14.88 -0.12 1.78
CA PHE A 50 -13.63 -0.36 1.06
C PHE A 50 -13.09 0.90 0.40
N HIS A 51 -11.76 1.02 0.40
CA HIS A 51 -11.09 2.09 -0.32
C HIS A 51 -10.96 1.72 -1.80
N GLU A 52 -11.18 2.69 -2.71
CA GLU A 52 -11.08 2.48 -4.17
C GLU A 52 -9.77 1.76 -4.58
N ASN A 53 -8.64 2.24 -4.08
CA ASN A 53 -7.33 1.62 -4.33
C ASN A 53 -7.22 0.15 -3.88
N ASP A 54 -8.03 -0.33 -2.94
CA ASP A 54 -8.01 -1.73 -2.49
C ASP A 54 -8.57 -2.67 -3.56
N PHE A 55 -9.60 -2.23 -4.29
CA PHE A 55 -10.14 -3.02 -5.40
C PHE A 55 -9.12 -3.07 -6.55
N LYS A 56 -8.54 -1.92 -6.95
CA LYS A 56 -7.53 -1.84 -8.03
C LYS A 56 -6.34 -2.74 -7.72
N TYR A 57 -5.87 -2.65 -6.48
CA TYR A 57 -4.79 -3.48 -5.97
C TYR A 57 -5.12 -4.98 -6.05
N THR A 58 -6.32 -5.37 -5.62
CA THR A 58 -6.75 -6.77 -5.65
C THR A 58 -6.81 -7.32 -7.09
N ALA A 59 -7.29 -6.52 -8.03
CA ALA A 59 -7.33 -6.90 -9.44
C ALA A 59 -5.92 -7.06 -10.05
N LEU A 60 -5.00 -6.14 -9.73
CA LEU A 60 -3.58 -6.25 -10.08
C LEU A 60 -2.91 -7.50 -9.48
N LEU A 61 -3.22 -7.82 -8.23
CA LEU A 61 -2.71 -9.01 -7.57
C LEU A 61 -3.24 -10.29 -8.25
N LYS A 62 -4.51 -10.33 -8.63
CA LYS A 62 -5.11 -11.46 -9.36
C LYS A 62 -4.45 -11.66 -10.71
N TRP A 63 -4.21 -10.59 -11.47
CA TRP A 63 -3.45 -10.67 -12.72
C TRP A 63 -2.05 -11.26 -12.48
N LYS A 64 -1.29 -10.74 -11.50
CA LYS A 64 0.04 -11.25 -11.18
C LYS A 64 0.03 -12.74 -10.82
N GLN A 65 -1.00 -13.21 -10.11
CA GLN A 65 -1.16 -14.61 -9.73
C GLN A 65 -1.52 -15.53 -10.90
N GLN A 66 -2.21 -15.02 -11.92
CA GLN A 66 -2.62 -15.77 -13.10
C GLN A 66 -1.58 -15.72 -14.23
N SER A 67 -0.73 -14.69 -14.25
CA SER A 67 0.30 -14.51 -15.27
C SER A 67 1.49 -15.44 -15.02
N THR A 68 1.91 -16.14 -16.07
CA THR A 68 3.14 -16.95 -16.08
C THR A 68 4.41 -16.12 -16.20
N ASN A 69 4.30 -14.88 -16.69
CA ASN A 69 5.41 -13.96 -16.88
C ASN A 69 4.97 -12.55 -16.49
N SER A 70 5.08 -12.18 -15.21
CA SER A 70 4.80 -10.83 -14.74
C SER A 70 6.10 -10.03 -14.62
N SER A 71 6.20 -8.92 -15.34
CA SER A 71 7.36 -8.00 -15.28
C SER A 71 6.93 -6.55 -15.46
N PHE A 72 7.79 -5.62 -15.04
CA PHE A 72 7.56 -4.18 -15.27
C PHE A 72 7.59 -3.80 -16.74
N LYS A 73 8.35 -4.51 -17.56
CA LYS A 73 8.38 -4.33 -19.01
C LYS A 73 7.01 -4.59 -19.63
N ILE A 74 6.36 -5.70 -19.25
CA ILE A 74 5.02 -6.01 -19.75
C ILE A 74 4.00 -4.95 -19.32
N ILE A 75 4.12 -4.42 -18.09
CA ILE A 75 3.29 -3.29 -17.64
C ILE A 75 3.58 -2.04 -18.48
N GLN A 76 4.84 -1.72 -18.74
CA GLN A 76 5.24 -0.56 -19.55
C GLN A 76 4.75 -0.66 -21.00
N ASP A 77 4.86 -1.84 -21.61
CA ASP A 77 4.38 -2.09 -22.97
C ASP A 77 2.86 -1.91 -23.01
N ALA A 78 2.13 -2.46 -22.03
CA ALA A 78 0.69 -2.26 -21.93
C ALA A 78 0.31 -0.78 -21.72
N PHE A 79 1.08 -0.01 -20.95
CA PHE A 79 0.87 1.44 -20.79
C PHE A 79 0.95 2.18 -22.12
N ALA A 80 1.91 1.82 -22.98
CA ALA A 80 2.05 2.44 -24.28
C ALA A 80 0.84 2.16 -25.19
N GLU A 81 0.30 0.94 -25.14
CA GLU A 81 -0.88 0.54 -25.93
C GLU A 81 -2.17 1.27 -25.52
N ILE A 82 -2.29 1.68 -24.26
CA ILE A 82 -3.44 2.45 -23.75
C ILE A 82 -3.14 3.92 -23.53
N GLU A 83 -2.04 4.42 -24.12
CA GLU A 83 -1.62 5.82 -24.09
C GLU A 83 -1.49 6.41 -22.67
N LEU A 84 -1.13 5.59 -21.68
CA LEU A 84 -0.87 6.05 -20.32
C LEU A 84 0.55 6.61 -20.17
N ASP A 85 0.68 7.61 -19.29
CA ASP A 85 1.99 8.18 -18.98
C ASP A 85 2.92 7.14 -18.32
N LYS A 86 3.99 6.79 -19.03
CA LYS A 86 5.04 5.90 -18.55
C LYS A 86 5.71 6.37 -17.25
N HIS A 87 5.67 7.67 -16.93
CA HIS A 87 6.23 8.20 -15.69
C HIS A 87 5.52 7.70 -14.44
N LEU A 88 4.27 7.25 -14.54
CA LEU A 88 3.56 6.61 -13.44
C LEU A 88 4.28 5.35 -12.92
N ILE A 89 4.97 4.62 -13.79
CA ILE A 89 5.82 3.48 -13.39
C ILE A 89 7.02 4.00 -12.58
N CYS A 90 7.63 5.13 -12.97
CA CYS A 90 8.73 5.72 -12.20
C CYS A 90 8.30 6.10 -10.77
N GLU A 91 7.07 6.56 -10.60
CA GLU A 91 6.54 6.95 -9.28
C GLU A 91 6.39 5.79 -8.31
N VAL A 92 6.17 4.57 -8.83
CA VAL A 92 6.12 3.34 -8.03
C VAL A 92 7.44 3.10 -7.29
N PHE A 93 8.56 3.45 -7.90
CA PHE A 93 9.91 3.26 -7.33
C PHE A 93 10.43 4.47 -6.58
N ARG A 94 9.85 5.65 -6.77
CA ARG A 94 10.25 6.87 -6.05
C ARG A 94 10.15 6.56 -4.55
N ASP A 95 11.20 6.80 -3.78
CA ASP A 95 11.15 6.69 -2.31
C ASP A 95 10.69 8.02 -1.70
N VAL A 96 10.23 8.00 -0.46
CA VAL A 96 9.93 9.22 0.31
C VAL A 96 11.24 9.77 0.86
N ASP A 97 11.55 11.01 0.50
CA ASP A 97 12.53 11.79 1.24
C ASP A 97 11.93 12.15 2.60
N VAL A 98 12.50 11.57 3.65
CA VAL A 98 12.01 11.70 5.02
C VAL A 98 12.76 12.77 5.80
N GLU A 99 13.88 13.29 5.30
CA GLU A 99 14.70 14.26 6.04
C GLU A 99 13.93 15.56 6.29
N ASP A 100 13.27 16.08 5.25
CA ASP A 100 12.44 17.28 5.37
C ASP A 100 11.23 17.07 6.27
N ILE A 101 10.69 15.84 6.29
CA ILE A 101 9.58 15.48 7.17
C ILE A 101 10.05 15.47 8.63
N LEU A 102 11.18 14.83 8.93
CA LEU A 102 11.74 14.80 10.28
C LEU A 102 11.99 16.22 10.81
N LYS A 103 12.58 17.09 9.98
CA LYS A 103 12.79 18.51 10.32
C LYS A 103 11.47 19.24 10.58
N ARG A 104 10.47 19.08 9.68
CA ARG A 104 9.16 19.72 9.80
C ARG A 104 8.45 19.36 11.10
N PHE A 105 8.56 18.12 11.56
CA PHE A 105 7.93 17.63 12.78
C PHE A 105 8.87 17.62 13.99
N SER A 106 10.07 18.20 13.88
CA SER A 106 11.08 18.26 14.96
C SER A 106 11.41 16.89 15.57
N ILE A 107 11.43 15.83 14.75
CA ILE A 107 11.76 14.47 15.18
C ILE A 107 13.27 14.28 15.02
N GLN A 108 13.96 13.98 16.13
CA GLN A 108 15.40 13.76 16.12
C GLN A 108 15.77 12.44 15.45
N GLU A 109 17.00 12.37 14.92
CA GLU A 109 17.49 11.20 14.19
C GLU A 109 17.53 9.95 15.08
N ASP A 110 17.91 10.08 16.34
CA ASP A 110 17.90 8.98 17.31
C ASP A 110 16.48 8.42 17.48
N THR A 111 15.49 9.29 17.70
CA THR A 111 14.08 8.91 17.77
C THR A 111 13.57 8.30 16.46
N ALA A 112 14.03 8.79 15.31
CA ALA A 112 13.62 8.25 14.01
C ALA A 112 14.02 6.77 13.84
N ASN A 113 15.09 6.32 14.51
CA ASN A 113 15.64 4.97 14.38
C ASN A 113 15.16 3.99 15.48
N THR A 114 14.32 4.45 16.42
CA THR A 114 13.71 3.60 17.46
C THR A 114 12.39 2.98 16.99
N ILE A 115 11.90 1.99 17.74
CA ILE A 115 10.57 1.41 17.54
C ILE A 115 9.53 2.35 18.16
N PRO A 116 8.44 2.71 17.45
CA PRO A 116 7.38 3.54 18.02
C PRO A 116 6.78 2.93 19.29
N SER A 117 6.43 3.77 20.26
CA SER A 117 5.80 3.32 21.49
C SER A 117 4.42 2.69 21.26
N ASN A 118 4.00 1.79 22.16
CA ASN A 118 2.65 1.21 22.11
C ASN A 118 1.55 2.28 22.14
N ASP A 119 1.73 3.35 22.90
CA ASP A 119 0.77 4.45 22.97
C ASP A 119 0.64 5.17 21.62
N THR A 120 1.75 5.36 20.92
CA THR A 120 1.77 5.91 19.56
C THR A 120 1.01 5.01 18.58
N LEU A 121 1.25 3.70 18.61
CA LEU A 121 0.57 2.72 17.76
C LEU A 121 -0.93 2.62 18.07
N GLN A 122 -1.32 2.71 19.34
CA GLN A 122 -2.73 2.74 19.74
C GLN A 122 -3.45 3.99 19.24
N LYS A 123 -2.83 5.17 19.37
CA LYS A 123 -3.40 6.42 18.84
C LYS A 123 -3.60 6.35 17.32
N LEU A 124 -2.62 5.83 16.59
CA LEU A 124 -2.69 5.65 15.14
C LEU A 124 -3.83 4.74 14.71
N SER A 125 -3.90 3.54 15.30
CA SER A 125 -4.93 2.54 14.98
C SER A 125 -6.35 2.98 15.32
N ASN A 126 -6.53 3.71 16.42
CA ASN A 126 -7.85 4.18 16.84
C ASN A 126 -8.38 5.38 16.04
N HIS A 127 -7.50 6.29 15.61
CA HIS A 127 -7.95 7.63 15.19
C HIS A 127 -7.54 8.07 13.79
N TYR A 128 -6.45 7.52 13.22
CA TYR A 128 -5.82 8.16 12.05
C TYR A 128 -5.79 7.28 10.79
N ILE A 129 -5.72 5.95 10.95
CA ILE A 129 -5.57 5.03 9.82
C ILE A 129 -6.89 4.89 9.04
N GLY A 130 -8.02 4.75 9.73
CA GLY A 130 -9.33 4.55 9.09
C GLY A 130 -9.35 3.30 8.20
N ASN A 131 -9.79 3.46 6.94
CA ASN A 131 -9.84 2.40 5.93
C ASN A 131 -8.49 2.16 5.21
N SER A 132 -7.43 2.92 5.52
CA SER A 132 -6.12 2.79 4.87
C SER A 132 -5.24 1.67 5.44
N GLY A 133 -5.78 0.79 6.28
CA GLY A 133 -5.03 -0.26 6.98
C GLY A 133 -4.28 -1.20 6.04
N LEU A 134 -4.92 -1.63 4.95
CA LEU A 134 -4.29 -2.48 3.93
C LEU A 134 -3.08 -1.79 3.31
N GLN A 135 -3.25 -0.54 2.86
CA GLN A 135 -2.18 0.23 2.25
C GLN A 135 -1.03 0.45 3.23
N LEU A 136 -1.36 0.78 4.47
CA LEU A 136 -0.37 0.99 5.51
C LEU A 136 0.46 -0.27 5.73
N GLY A 137 -0.18 -1.43 5.91
CA GLY A 137 0.52 -2.70 6.10
C GLY A 137 1.49 -3.01 4.97
N ILE A 138 1.07 -2.80 3.71
CA ILE A 138 1.92 -3.03 2.53
C ILE A 138 3.11 -2.05 2.51
N GLU A 139 2.88 -0.75 2.76
CA GLU A 139 3.95 0.26 2.80
C GLU A 139 4.91 0.06 3.98
N LEU A 140 4.44 -0.55 5.06
CA LEU A 140 5.25 -0.98 6.20
C LEU A 140 6.04 -2.27 5.93
N GLY A 141 5.83 -2.92 4.78
CA GLY A 141 6.55 -4.11 4.34
C GLY A 141 5.93 -5.44 4.76
N LEU A 142 4.69 -5.45 5.24
CA LEU A 142 3.96 -6.69 5.50
C LEU A 142 3.50 -7.34 4.19
N VAL A 143 3.39 -8.66 4.19
CA VAL A 143 2.93 -9.44 3.03
C VAL A 143 1.41 -9.40 2.96
N SER A 144 0.85 -9.32 1.76
CA SER A 144 -0.60 -9.17 1.58
C SER A 144 -1.42 -10.33 2.16
N SER A 145 -0.90 -11.54 2.12
CA SER A 145 -1.59 -12.72 2.68
C SER A 145 -1.78 -12.59 4.19
N GLU A 146 -0.81 -12.03 4.90
CA GLU A 146 -0.88 -11.79 6.34
C GLU A 146 -1.93 -10.72 6.67
N ILE A 147 -1.94 -9.63 5.91
CA ILE A 147 -2.93 -8.56 6.08
C ILE A 147 -4.35 -9.07 5.77
N GLN A 148 -4.50 -9.88 4.71
CA GLN A 148 -5.78 -10.50 4.36
C GLN A 148 -6.29 -11.45 5.46
N GLY A 149 -5.39 -12.19 6.12
CA GLY A 149 -5.71 -13.01 7.29
C GLY A 149 -6.34 -12.18 8.41
N ILE A 150 -5.71 -11.04 8.75
CA ILE A 150 -6.23 -10.10 9.77
C ILE A 150 -7.60 -9.53 9.36
N GLN A 151 -7.74 -9.13 8.09
CA GLN A 151 -9.01 -8.59 7.59
C GLN A 151 -10.15 -9.61 7.65
N TYR A 152 -9.85 -10.88 7.38
CA TYR A 152 -10.79 -11.98 7.48
C TYR A 152 -11.19 -12.25 8.93
N GLU A 153 -10.22 -12.35 9.84
CA GLU A 153 -10.46 -12.59 11.28
C GLU A 153 -11.30 -11.49 11.92
N HIS A 154 -11.10 -10.24 11.49
CA HIS A 154 -11.75 -9.07 12.06
C HIS A 154 -12.65 -8.35 11.04
N LYS A 155 -13.41 -9.13 10.26
CA LYS A 155 -14.29 -8.60 9.21
C LYS A 155 -15.20 -7.49 9.75
N GLY A 156 -15.14 -6.31 9.11
CA GLY A 156 -15.93 -5.13 9.47
C GLY A 156 -15.44 -4.35 10.71
N LYS A 157 -14.36 -4.79 11.38
CA LYS A 157 -13.81 -4.14 12.58
C LYS A 157 -12.50 -3.42 12.26
N LEU A 158 -12.59 -2.30 11.52
CA LEU A 158 -11.42 -1.57 11.00
C LEU A 158 -10.37 -1.22 12.07
N VAL A 159 -10.81 -0.72 13.24
CA VAL A 159 -9.88 -0.36 14.33
C VAL A 159 -9.10 -1.58 14.82
N GLN A 160 -9.76 -2.74 14.93
CA GLN A 160 -9.10 -3.97 15.36
C GLN A 160 -8.10 -4.44 14.30
N GLN A 161 -8.50 -4.44 13.01
CA GLN A 161 -7.61 -4.74 11.90
C GLN A 161 -6.34 -3.85 11.93
N ASN A 162 -6.52 -2.54 12.13
CA ASN A 162 -5.40 -1.59 12.20
C ASN A 162 -4.48 -1.86 13.39
N LYS A 163 -5.03 -2.24 14.55
CA LYS A 163 -4.23 -2.62 15.74
C LYS A 163 -3.37 -3.84 15.45
N ASP A 164 -3.96 -4.88 14.84
CA ASP A 164 -3.24 -6.12 14.60
C ASP A 164 -2.20 -5.96 13.50
N ILE A 165 -2.47 -5.17 12.45
CA ILE A 165 -1.49 -4.79 11.43
C ILE A 165 -0.28 -4.10 12.07
N LEU A 166 -0.51 -3.08 12.89
CA LEU A 166 0.59 -2.37 13.57
C LEU A 166 1.33 -3.24 14.58
N ARG A 167 0.62 -4.13 15.28
CA ARG A 167 1.22 -5.08 16.23
C ARG A 167 2.17 -6.03 15.50
N VAL A 168 1.68 -6.67 14.44
CA VAL A 168 2.49 -7.58 13.61
C VAL A 168 3.72 -6.87 13.07
N TRP A 169 3.54 -5.67 12.50
CA TRP A 169 4.65 -4.88 12.01
C TRP A 169 5.67 -4.52 13.09
N SER A 170 5.22 -4.10 14.28
CA SER A 170 6.12 -3.73 15.40
C SER A 170 7.01 -4.88 15.89
N GLN A 171 6.65 -6.12 15.56
CA GLN A 171 7.38 -7.34 15.91
C GLN A 171 8.18 -7.91 14.73
N ALA A 172 8.09 -7.29 13.54
CA ALA A 172 8.76 -7.77 12.34
C ALA A 172 10.28 -7.67 12.48
N LYS A 173 10.99 -8.72 12.02
CA LYS A 173 12.45 -8.72 11.96
C LYS A 173 12.97 -7.90 10.78
N PHE A 174 12.23 -7.87 9.68
CA PHE A 174 12.59 -7.12 8.49
C PHE A 174 11.33 -6.75 7.68
N PRO A 175 11.20 -5.50 7.18
CA PRO A 175 12.02 -4.34 7.53
C PRO A 175 11.88 -3.99 9.02
N LYS A 176 12.93 -3.38 9.62
CA LYS A 176 12.91 -2.99 11.04
C LYS A 176 11.78 -1.97 11.29
N PRO A 177 10.97 -2.13 12.34
CA PRO A 177 9.80 -1.27 12.58
C PRO A 177 10.20 0.04 13.26
N THR A 178 10.87 0.92 12.50
CA THR A 178 11.33 2.21 13.03
C THR A 178 10.29 3.32 12.85
N VAL A 179 10.38 4.36 13.67
CA VAL A 179 9.61 5.61 13.50
C VAL A 179 9.79 6.17 12.09
N LYS A 180 11.01 6.17 11.56
CA LYS A 180 11.33 6.59 10.18
C LYS A 180 10.52 5.81 9.14
N ASN A 181 10.44 4.48 9.26
CA ASN A 181 9.69 3.64 8.32
C ASN A 181 8.18 3.86 8.45
N LEU A 182 7.68 4.08 9.67
CA LEU A 182 6.28 4.44 9.90
C LEU A 182 5.94 5.79 9.25
N ILE A 183 6.80 6.80 9.41
CA ILE A 183 6.61 8.12 8.81
C ILE A 183 6.57 8.02 7.28
N LYS A 184 7.49 7.27 6.66
CA LYS A 184 7.49 7.03 5.21
C LYS A 184 6.16 6.42 4.75
N ALA A 185 5.67 5.40 5.46
CA ALA A 185 4.39 4.77 5.15
C ALA A 185 3.21 5.72 5.34
N LEU A 186 3.18 6.51 6.43
CA LEU A 186 2.14 7.52 6.68
C LEU A 186 2.10 8.61 5.59
N GLN A 187 3.26 9.04 5.10
CA GLN A 187 3.35 9.95 3.95
C GLN A 187 2.73 9.32 2.70
N ARG A 188 3.03 8.05 2.42
CA ARG A 188 2.52 7.32 1.24
C ARG A 188 1.00 7.15 1.25
N ILE A 189 0.41 7.04 2.43
CA ILE A 189 -1.05 6.91 2.56
C ILE A 189 -1.76 8.25 2.79
N GLY A 190 -1.06 9.38 2.67
CA GLY A 190 -1.65 10.70 2.85
C GLY A 190 -2.10 10.99 4.29
N LYS A 191 -1.51 10.32 5.29
CA LYS A 191 -1.85 10.50 6.72
C LYS A 191 -0.75 11.21 7.50
N ILE A 192 0.15 11.93 6.84
CA ILE A 192 1.30 12.55 7.51
C ILE A 192 0.92 13.60 8.56
N ASP A 193 -0.21 14.29 8.40
CA ASP A 193 -0.63 15.30 9.37
C ASP A 193 -1.01 14.71 10.74
N CYS A 194 -1.22 13.39 10.85
CA CYS A 194 -1.44 12.74 12.16
C CYS A 194 -0.23 12.89 13.09
N LEU A 195 0.97 13.11 12.53
CA LEU A 195 2.20 13.31 13.30
C LEU A 195 2.13 14.52 14.24
N ARG A 196 1.26 15.51 13.98
CA ARG A 196 1.07 16.67 14.87
C ARG A 196 0.40 16.29 16.20
N SER A 197 -0.31 15.17 16.21
CA SER A 197 -1.13 14.72 17.34
C SER A 197 -0.57 13.49 18.04
N ILE A 198 0.59 13.01 17.60
CA ILE A 198 1.30 11.89 18.22
C ILE A 198 2.71 12.30 18.60
N SER A 199 3.17 11.81 19.75
CA SER A 199 4.52 11.98 20.26
C SER A 199 5.34 10.72 19.95
N PHE A 200 6.61 10.90 19.62
CA PHE A 200 7.59 9.83 19.45
C PHE A 200 8.67 9.91 20.53
#